data_AF-A0A812Q5S8-F1
#
_entry.id   AF-A0A812Q5S8-F1
#
_cell.length_a   1.000
_cell.length_b   1.000
_cell.length_c   1.000
_cell.angle_alpha   90.00
_cell.angle_beta   90.00
_cell.angle_gamma   90.00
#
_symmetry.space_group_name_H-M   'P 1'
#
loop_
_entity.id
_entity.type
_entity.pdbx_description
1 polymer ?
#
loop_
_entity_poly.entity_id
_entity_poly.type
_entity_poly.pdbx_seq_one_letter_code
_entity_poly.pdbx_strand_id
1 'polypeptide(L)'
;MKVAVAQKAPLEQRHAVCATLSTAVCLFSGFFNILQLTGIDDFEIPGYTGGFVLQLARPVEWVLTCPILQLKLVVLAGARVPSYRRFMMPLLSAAVLLCGVAATFTEGGLRFIWFGFGMIFVFVMFYHNALQIKENSEGEESLLHGESDYRRLTLVLIATWFPFPIWFMLSPEGFNLVDEELTIELGWVVLNMLAKFSLIILGQRMYLGLDAASCVGELVPEDALNKIPGTQYGGQTNGTATGIMQRKAIIEAGGNARGRLSPEDTRGSIEAALERVFYDFFVLLHKLESEEKMVELVADTMVTLQLPNHTDRLIKLLVESGVTNTAVLERLNQDRCMELCLPWALVDAVQRRWKTEKMNMGQDQGGLVEKEDPFMKVLEANKERISSMNSKSQVAGVMTPPVGGVVDLSSLDDQIAHAVVRAVMPLHETVMLLGWMVFARKLVEDNVSHSLESTQESVAQRMDFGQVTLMQTVNACQVLLHKLDSAQEVVLQKLDSNKKDLELMRTSYESLQGSIVGAQDNTKAALVETVSTSSSALLQKLDATQQDLLRQSTESQSILQNVASTQRTMVTKMETGNDTTVRRLMEIETSLEKKMSELGETAPLSY
;
A
#
# COMPACT_ATOMS: atom_id res chain seq x y z
N MET A 1 -6.70 26.15 -3.58
CA MET A 1 -6.98 26.45 -5.00
C MET A 1 -6.46 25.37 -5.96
N LYS A 2 -5.22 24.86 -5.79
CA LYS A 2 -4.63 23.83 -6.70
C LYS A 2 -5.42 22.50 -6.79
N VAL A 3 -5.89 21.94 -5.67
CA VAL A 3 -6.62 20.64 -5.67
C VAL A 3 -7.97 20.72 -6.39
N ALA A 4 -8.64 21.87 -6.32
CA ALA A 4 -9.94 22.03 -6.96
C ALA A 4 -9.84 22.09 -8.50
N VAL A 5 -8.73 22.65 -8.99
CA VAL A 5 -8.37 22.63 -10.41
C VAL A 5 -7.94 21.22 -10.81
N ALA A 6 -7.11 20.56 -9.99
CA ALA A 6 -6.63 19.20 -10.24
C ALA A 6 -7.78 18.21 -10.42
N GLN A 7 -8.83 18.23 -9.59
CA GLN A 7 -9.97 17.31 -9.74
C GLN A 7 -10.68 17.46 -11.11
N LYS A 8 -10.66 18.66 -11.69
CA LYS A 8 -11.26 18.92 -13.01
C LYS A 8 -10.31 18.67 -14.17
N ALA A 9 -9.04 18.38 -13.88
CA ALA A 9 -8.01 18.19 -14.87
C ALA A 9 -8.14 16.84 -15.60
N PRO A 10 -7.46 16.68 -16.76
CA PRO A 10 -7.28 15.39 -17.40
C PRO A 10 -6.76 14.33 -16.42
N LEU A 11 -7.05 13.06 -16.72
CA LEU A 11 -6.74 11.94 -15.83
C LEU A 11 -5.24 11.88 -15.48
N GLU A 12 -4.36 12.12 -16.45
CA GLU A 12 -2.91 12.17 -16.27
C GLU A 12 -2.47 13.21 -15.22
N GLN A 13 -2.98 14.45 -15.32
CA GLN A 13 -2.70 15.50 -14.34
C GLN A 13 -3.25 15.16 -12.94
N ARG A 14 -4.40 14.49 -12.87
CA ARG A 14 -4.95 13.97 -11.59
C ARG A 14 -4.02 12.92 -10.99
N HIS A 15 -3.48 12.02 -11.80
CA HIS A 15 -2.53 11.00 -11.35
C HIS A 15 -1.24 11.61 -10.82
N ALA A 16 -0.67 12.62 -11.48
CA ALA A 16 0.52 13.33 -10.99
C ALA A 16 0.29 13.91 -9.58
N VAL A 17 -0.87 14.55 -9.35
CA VAL A 17 -1.25 15.04 -8.01
C VAL A 17 -1.43 13.89 -7.02
N CYS A 18 -2.10 12.80 -7.42
CA CYS A 18 -2.28 11.61 -6.58
C CYS A 18 -0.95 10.93 -6.23
N ALA A 19 0.03 10.95 -7.13
CA ALA A 19 1.38 10.46 -6.88
C ALA A 19 2.07 11.32 -5.82
N THR A 20 2.02 12.65 -5.93
CA THR A 20 2.55 13.56 -4.90
C THR A 20 1.90 13.32 -3.54
N LEU A 21 0.57 13.15 -3.49
CA LEU A 21 -0.14 12.84 -2.23
C LEU A 21 0.30 11.48 -1.66
N SER A 22 0.54 10.48 -2.52
CA SER A 22 1.02 9.15 -2.12
C SER A 22 2.44 9.23 -1.54
N THR A 23 3.33 9.99 -2.17
CA THR A 23 4.68 10.25 -1.65
C THR A 23 4.62 10.92 -0.28
N ALA A 24 3.75 11.93 -0.11
CA ALA A 24 3.57 12.59 1.18
C ALA A 24 3.09 11.60 2.26
N VAL A 25 2.13 10.73 1.94
CA VAL A 25 1.67 9.68 2.86
C VAL A 25 2.81 8.73 3.23
N CYS A 26 3.60 8.26 2.27
CA CYS A 26 4.76 7.41 2.55
C CYS A 26 5.78 8.09 3.45
N LEU A 27 6.09 9.37 3.20
CA LEU A 27 7.05 10.13 4.00
C LEU A 27 6.57 10.31 5.43
N PHE A 28 5.31 10.70 5.64
CA PHE A 28 4.74 10.82 6.99
C PHE A 28 4.69 9.47 7.69
N SER A 29 4.21 8.42 7.03
CA SER A 29 4.19 7.07 7.60
C SER A 29 5.59 6.59 7.97
N GLY A 30 6.58 6.72 7.08
CA GLY A 30 7.97 6.36 7.37
C GLY A 30 8.52 7.11 8.58
N PHE A 31 8.28 8.42 8.66
CA PHE A 31 8.69 9.23 9.81
C PHE A 31 8.06 8.77 11.13
N PHE A 32 6.74 8.56 11.17
CA PHE A 32 6.06 8.13 12.40
C PHE A 32 6.36 6.68 12.78
N ASN A 33 6.65 5.79 11.81
CA ASN A 33 7.11 4.43 12.12
C ASN A 33 8.52 4.45 12.74
N ILE A 34 9.41 5.35 12.28
CA ILE A 34 10.71 5.56 12.95
C ILE A 34 10.52 6.05 14.38
N LEU A 35 9.59 6.98 14.63
CA LEU A 35 9.30 7.41 16.00
C LEU A 35 8.82 6.25 16.88
N GLN A 36 7.89 5.42 16.40
CA GLN A 36 7.40 4.23 17.12
C GLN A 36 8.54 3.27 17.47
N LEU A 37 9.52 3.08 16.57
CA LEU A 37 10.68 2.23 16.85
C LEU A 37 11.60 2.79 17.94
N THR A 38 11.59 4.09 18.19
CA THR A 38 12.44 4.72 19.22
C THR A 38 11.83 4.65 20.63
N GLY A 39 10.54 4.34 20.77
CA GLY A 39 9.81 4.36 22.06
C GLY A 39 9.66 5.78 22.65
N ILE A 40 10.02 6.83 21.91
CA ILE A 40 9.92 8.23 22.39
C ILE A 40 8.45 8.65 22.53
N ASP A 41 7.55 7.99 21.79
CA ASP A 41 6.11 8.27 21.80
C ASP A 41 5.30 7.37 22.73
N ASP A 42 5.98 6.56 23.55
CA ASP A 42 5.36 5.73 24.59
C ASP A 42 4.75 6.62 25.68
N PHE A 43 3.42 6.66 25.70
CA PHE A 43 2.65 7.49 26.60
C PHE A 43 1.84 6.63 27.56
N GLU A 44 2.22 6.63 28.83
CA GLU A 44 1.42 6.04 29.90
C GLU A 44 0.20 6.94 30.19
N ILE A 45 -1.00 6.40 30.01
CA ILE A 45 -2.23 7.15 30.27
C ILE A 45 -2.49 7.15 31.80
N PRO A 46 -2.43 8.31 32.48
CA PRO A 46 -2.62 8.37 33.93
C PRO A 46 -4.07 8.02 34.29
N GLY A 47 -4.24 7.02 35.15
CA GLY A 47 -5.55 6.52 35.59
C GLY A 47 -5.91 5.14 35.04
N TYR A 48 -5.20 4.68 34.00
CA TYR A 48 -5.50 3.42 33.31
C TYR A 48 -5.13 2.21 34.15
N THR A 49 -6.15 1.48 34.61
CA THR A 49 -6.02 0.27 35.41
C THR A 49 -5.58 -0.91 34.53
N GLY A 50 -4.29 -0.99 34.20
CA GLY A 50 -3.74 -2.10 33.40
C GLY A 50 -2.33 -1.91 32.86
N GLY A 51 -1.67 -0.76 33.09
CA GLY A 51 -0.30 -0.53 32.61
C GLY A 51 -0.19 -0.45 31.08
N PHE A 52 -1.29 -0.13 30.39
CA PHE A 52 -1.30 0.04 28.93
C PHE A 52 -0.49 1.28 28.53
N VAL A 53 0.54 1.06 27.71
CA VAL A 53 1.37 2.12 27.12
C VAL A 53 0.84 2.40 25.73
N LEU A 54 0.44 3.65 25.48
CA LEU A 54 -0.03 4.09 24.18
C LEU A 54 1.12 4.64 23.36
N GLN A 55 1.39 4.06 22.20
CA GLN A 55 2.26 4.66 21.19
C GLN A 55 1.55 5.82 20.48
N LEU A 56 1.83 7.05 20.89
CA LEU A 56 1.12 8.26 20.42
C LEU A 56 1.39 8.58 18.94
N ALA A 57 2.53 8.17 18.39
CA ALA A 57 2.87 8.45 16.99
C ALA A 57 1.87 7.80 16.03
N ARG A 58 1.34 6.63 16.36
CA ARG A 58 0.39 5.88 15.54
C ARG A 58 -0.92 6.64 15.27
N PRO A 59 -1.70 7.07 16.29
CA PRO A 59 -2.92 7.83 16.05
C PRO A 59 -2.66 9.17 15.34
N VAL A 60 -1.53 9.82 15.64
CA VAL A 60 -1.14 11.07 14.97
C VAL A 60 -0.87 10.82 13.48
N GLU A 61 -0.11 9.76 13.15
CA GLU A 61 0.12 9.34 11.77
C GLU A 61 -1.19 9.12 11.03
N TRP A 62 -2.13 8.38 11.62
CA TRP A 62 -3.39 8.05 10.98
C TRP A 62 -4.23 9.29 10.72
N VAL A 63 -4.35 10.19 11.71
CA VAL A 63 -5.12 11.44 11.59
C VAL A 63 -4.54 12.32 10.46
N LEU A 64 -3.24 12.25 10.19
CA LEU A 64 -2.61 12.98 9.09
C LEU A 64 -2.76 12.25 7.74
N THR A 65 -2.53 10.94 7.69
CA THR A 65 -2.39 10.19 6.43
C THR A 65 -3.72 9.72 5.85
N CYS A 66 -4.66 9.27 6.69
CA CYS A 66 -5.95 8.73 6.23
C CYS A 66 -6.83 9.78 5.54
N PRO A 67 -6.93 11.06 6.01
CA PRO A 67 -7.64 12.10 5.27
C PRO A 67 -7.00 12.40 3.91
N ILE A 68 -5.67 12.31 3.80
CA ILE A 68 -4.96 12.48 2.52
C ILE A 68 -5.28 11.34 1.55
N LEU A 69 -5.35 10.09 2.03
CA LEU A 69 -5.76 8.95 1.20
C LEU A 69 -7.22 9.07 0.73
N GLN A 70 -8.13 9.55 1.58
CA GLN A 70 -9.50 9.86 1.13
C GLN A 70 -9.52 11.00 0.11
N LEU A 71 -8.72 12.04 0.30
CA LEU A 71 -8.60 13.12 -0.68
C LEU A 71 -8.09 12.61 -2.03
N LYS A 72 -7.10 11.70 -2.03
CA LYS A 72 -6.59 11.04 -3.22
C LYS A 72 -7.71 10.35 -4.00
N LEU A 73 -8.57 9.56 -3.33
CA LEU A 73 -9.70 8.91 -3.99
C LEU A 73 -10.66 9.93 -4.63
N VAL A 74 -10.99 11.02 -3.93
CA VAL A 74 -11.90 12.05 -4.47
C VAL A 74 -11.29 12.75 -5.68
N VAL A 75 -9.99 13.09 -5.62
CA VAL A 75 -9.28 13.73 -6.74
C VAL A 75 -9.27 12.81 -7.95
N LEU A 76 -8.98 11.52 -7.74
CA LEU A 76 -8.92 10.54 -8.81
C LEU A 76 -10.30 10.30 -9.46
N ALA A 77 -11.38 10.36 -8.70
CA ALA A 77 -12.75 10.25 -9.21
C ALA A 77 -13.12 11.37 -10.21
N GLY A 78 -12.39 12.49 -10.19
CA GLY A 78 -12.52 13.55 -11.18
C GLY A 78 -13.77 14.42 -11.03
N ALA A 79 -14.09 15.15 -12.11
CA ALA A 79 -15.11 16.19 -12.12
C ALA A 79 -16.56 15.69 -11.92
N ARG A 80 -16.79 14.40 -12.14
CA ARG A 80 -18.12 13.77 -11.98
C ARG A 80 -18.54 13.68 -10.51
N VAL A 81 -17.57 13.54 -9.61
CA VAL A 81 -17.83 13.53 -8.18
C VAL A 81 -18.04 14.96 -7.67
N PRO A 82 -19.12 15.23 -6.89
CA PRO A 82 -19.44 16.56 -6.41
C PRO A 82 -18.28 17.24 -5.68
N SER A 83 -18.06 18.52 -5.95
CA SER A 83 -16.93 19.30 -5.43
C SER A 83 -16.83 19.37 -3.90
N TYR A 84 -17.94 19.22 -3.17
CA TYR A 84 -17.95 19.23 -1.70
C TYR A 84 -17.30 17.97 -1.10
N ARG A 85 -17.24 16.86 -1.85
CA ARG A 85 -16.61 15.59 -1.43
C ARG A 85 -15.14 15.74 -1.06
N ARG A 86 -14.46 16.70 -1.69
CA ARG A 86 -13.05 17.02 -1.43
C ARG A 86 -12.78 17.41 0.01
N PHE A 87 -13.76 18.00 0.68
CA PHE A 87 -13.64 18.37 2.09
C PHE A 87 -14.35 17.36 2.98
N MET A 88 -15.52 16.89 2.55
CA MET A 88 -16.34 15.99 3.35
C MET A 88 -15.67 14.62 3.59
N MET A 89 -15.04 14.02 2.57
CA MET A 89 -14.42 12.69 2.73
C MET A 89 -13.19 12.71 3.64
N PRO A 90 -12.23 13.65 3.49
CA PRO A 90 -11.14 13.79 4.46
C PRO A 90 -11.62 14.12 5.87
N LEU A 91 -12.65 14.96 6.01
CA LEU A 91 -13.21 15.32 7.31
C LEU A 91 -13.88 14.12 8.01
N LEU A 92 -14.62 13.30 7.27
CA LEU A 92 -15.19 12.06 7.81
C LEU A 92 -14.10 11.11 8.31
N SER A 93 -13.03 10.94 7.54
CA SER A 93 -11.88 10.12 7.94
C SER A 93 -11.20 10.66 9.20
N ALA A 94 -10.98 11.96 9.27
CA ALA A 94 -10.45 12.60 10.48
C ALA A 94 -11.40 12.42 11.67
N ALA A 95 -12.72 12.54 11.47
CA ALA A 95 -13.71 12.35 12.53
C ALA A 95 -13.73 10.92 13.07
N VAL A 96 -13.65 9.90 12.21
CA VAL A 96 -13.49 8.49 12.60
C VAL A 96 -12.27 8.34 13.51
N LEU A 97 -11.13 8.86 13.09
CA LEU A 97 -9.87 8.69 13.80
C LEU A 97 -9.82 9.47 15.09
N LEU A 98 -10.34 10.70 15.13
CA LEU A 98 -10.46 11.48 16.36
C LEU A 98 -11.38 10.78 17.38
N CYS A 99 -12.46 10.12 16.93
CA CYS A 99 -13.28 9.29 17.80
C CYS A 99 -12.51 8.07 18.33
N GLY A 100 -11.72 7.42 17.47
CA GLY A 100 -10.83 6.33 17.88
C GLY A 100 -9.81 6.77 18.93
N VAL A 101 -9.15 7.91 18.71
CA VAL A 101 -8.24 8.53 19.68
C VAL A 101 -8.94 8.84 21.00
N ALA A 102 -10.12 9.46 20.95
CA ALA A 102 -10.91 9.72 22.15
C ALA A 102 -11.30 8.42 22.89
N ALA A 103 -11.60 7.34 22.16
CA ALA A 103 -11.87 6.03 22.74
C ALA A 103 -10.64 5.45 23.45
N THR A 104 -9.45 5.58 22.86
CA THR A 104 -8.18 5.15 23.48
C THR A 104 -7.88 5.92 24.77
N PHE A 105 -8.15 7.23 24.80
CA PHE A 105 -7.92 8.07 25.99
C PHE A 105 -9.02 7.98 27.05
N THR A 106 -10.06 7.17 26.85
CA THR A 106 -11.16 7.03 27.82
C THR A 106 -11.28 5.60 28.33
N GLU A 107 -11.80 5.47 29.55
CA GLU A 107 -11.98 4.18 30.24
C GLU A 107 -13.45 3.80 30.40
N GLY A 108 -13.66 2.51 30.68
CA GLY A 108 -14.98 1.95 30.96
C GLY A 108 -15.98 2.12 29.82
N GLY A 109 -17.23 2.41 30.15
CA GLY A 109 -18.30 2.53 29.16
C GLY A 109 -18.13 3.69 28.17
N LEU A 110 -17.43 4.77 28.56
CA LEU A 110 -17.27 5.97 27.72
C LEU A 110 -16.45 5.68 26.46
N ARG A 111 -15.47 4.79 26.55
CA ARG A 111 -14.71 4.28 25.41
C ARG A 111 -15.61 3.71 24.33
N PHE A 112 -16.53 2.83 24.70
CA PHE A 112 -17.43 2.18 23.75
C PHE A 112 -18.43 3.16 23.14
N ILE A 113 -18.76 4.24 23.86
CA ILE A 113 -19.56 5.35 23.31
C ILE A 113 -18.77 6.07 22.20
N TRP A 114 -17.51 6.44 22.46
CA TRP A 114 -16.65 7.06 21.44
C TRP A 114 -16.38 6.15 20.25
N PHE A 115 -16.11 4.87 20.50
CA PHE A 115 -15.98 3.85 19.47
C PHE A 115 -17.26 3.74 18.63
N GLY A 116 -18.43 3.73 19.27
CA GLY A 116 -19.74 3.72 18.61
C GLY A 116 -19.94 4.92 17.68
N PHE A 117 -19.57 6.13 18.11
CA PHE A 117 -19.58 7.31 17.24
C PHE A 117 -18.61 7.17 16.06
N GLY A 118 -17.41 6.65 16.30
CA GLY A 118 -16.44 6.33 15.24
C GLY A 118 -17.02 5.37 14.22
N MET A 119 -17.68 4.30 14.66
CA MET A 119 -18.32 3.32 13.77
C MET A 119 -19.42 3.93 12.91
N ILE A 120 -20.25 4.83 13.45
CA ILE A 120 -21.25 5.57 12.67
C ILE A 120 -20.56 6.34 11.53
N PHE A 121 -19.47 7.07 11.83
CA PHE A 121 -18.71 7.78 10.81
C PHE A 121 -18.05 6.83 9.79
N VAL A 122 -17.56 5.66 10.20
CA VAL A 122 -17.02 4.63 9.29
C VAL A 122 -18.09 4.19 8.30
N PHE A 123 -19.30 3.86 8.76
CA PHE A 123 -20.39 3.44 7.88
C PHE A 123 -20.79 4.55 6.89
N VAL A 124 -20.88 5.80 7.36
CA VAL A 124 -21.16 6.96 6.50
C VAL A 124 -20.04 7.16 5.46
N MET A 125 -18.78 7.00 5.88
CA MET A 125 -17.61 7.11 5.00
C MET A 125 -17.61 6.00 3.93
N PHE A 126 -17.85 4.75 4.30
CA PHE A 126 -17.93 3.63 3.36
C PHE A 126 -19.11 3.76 2.40
N TYR A 127 -20.27 4.20 2.90
CA TYR A 127 -21.41 4.52 2.04
C TYR A 127 -21.05 5.58 0.99
N HIS A 128 -20.31 6.62 1.38
CA HIS A 128 -19.89 7.65 0.44
C HIS A 128 -18.77 7.22 -0.51
N ASN A 129 -17.88 6.32 -0.09
CA ASN A 129 -16.96 5.65 -1.00
C ASN A 129 -17.72 4.83 -2.05
N ALA A 130 -18.73 4.06 -1.65
CA ALA A 130 -19.60 3.33 -2.57
C ALA A 130 -20.34 4.27 -3.54
N LEU A 131 -20.84 5.40 -3.04
CA LEU A 131 -21.55 6.38 -3.85
C LEU A 131 -20.63 7.06 -4.89
N GLN A 132 -19.37 7.32 -4.56
CA GLN A 132 -18.40 7.87 -5.51
C GLN A 132 -18.16 6.93 -6.70
N ILE A 133 -18.21 5.62 -6.52
CA ILE A 133 -18.13 4.64 -7.63
C ILE A 133 -19.28 4.88 -8.61
N LYS A 134 -20.50 4.99 -8.08
CA LYS A 134 -21.70 5.23 -8.87
C LYS A 134 -21.67 6.60 -9.57
N GLU A 135 -21.21 7.64 -8.87
CA GLU A 135 -21.07 8.99 -9.43
C GLU A 135 -20.00 9.05 -10.54
N ASN A 136 -18.84 8.40 -10.34
CA ASN A 136 -17.75 8.37 -11.31
C ASN A 136 -18.12 7.60 -12.60
N SER A 137 -18.94 6.55 -12.46
CA SER A 137 -19.43 5.70 -13.56
C SER A 137 -20.76 6.14 -14.15
N GLU A 138 -21.33 7.28 -13.71
CA GLU A 138 -22.65 7.77 -14.14
C GLU A 138 -23.81 6.76 -13.90
N GLY A 139 -23.64 5.86 -12.94
CA GLY A 139 -24.63 4.86 -12.56
C GLY A 139 -24.43 3.47 -13.17
N GLU A 140 -23.45 3.30 -14.05
CA GLU A 140 -23.13 2.02 -14.68
C GLU A 140 -22.53 1.02 -13.67
N GLU A 141 -21.81 1.52 -12.66
CA GLU A 141 -21.15 0.67 -11.66
C GLU A 141 -21.68 0.90 -10.24
N SER A 142 -21.51 -0.14 -9.42
CA SER A 142 -21.86 -0.16 -8.01
C SER A 142 -20.79 -0.91 -7.22
N LEU A 143 -20.99 -1.04 -5.91
CA LEU A 143 -20.07 -1.79 -5.05
C LEU A 143 -19.96 -3.27 -5.48
N LEU A 144 -21.04 -3.86 -5.97
CA LEU A 144 -21.11 -5.28 -6.36
C LEU A 144 -20.95 -5.54 -7.87
N HIS A 145 -21.03 -4.50 -8.70
CA HIS A 145 -21.06 -4.63 -10.17
C HIS A 145 -20.17 -3.58 -10.85
N GLY A 146 -19.44 -3.97 -11.88
CA GLY A 146 -18.54 -3.11 -12.65
C GLY A 146 -17.17 -3.74 -12.83
N GLU A 147 -16.28 -3.08 -13.58
CA GLU A 147 -14.89 -3.51 -13.79
C GLU A 147 -13.87 -2.36 -13.80
N SER A 148 -14.30 -1.12 -13.57
CA SER A 148 -13.40 0.03 -13.60
C SER A 148 -12.31 -0.06 -12.53
N ASP A 149 -11.15 0.49 -12.87
CA ASP A 149 -10.03 0.53 -11.94
C ASP A 149 -10.31 1.46 -10.75
N TYR A 150 -11.11 2.51 -10.94
CA TYR A 150 -11.57 3.36 -9.83
C TYR A 150 -12.37 2.55 -8.81
N ARG A 151 -13.32 1.72 -9.29
CA ARG A 151 -14.09 0.82 -8.42
C ARG A 151 -13.17 -0.14 -7.67
N ARG A 152 -12.23 -0.79 -8.37
CA ARG A 152 -11.26 -1.71 -7.74
C ARG A 152 -10.47 -1.01 -6.64
N LEU A 153 -9.97 0.20 -6.90
CA LEU A 153 -9.23 0.98 -5.93
C LEU A 153 -10.08 1.34 -4.70
N THR A 154 -11.33 1.75 -4.90
CA THR A 154 -12.25 2.06 -3.80
C THR A 154 -12.61 0.81 -2.98
N LEU A 155 -12.81 -0.34 -3.63
CA LEU A 155 -13.07 -1.62 -2.95
C LEU A 155 -11.88 -2.05 -2.10
N VAL A 156 -10.65 -1.92 -2.62
CA VAL A 156 -9.43 -2.20 -1.86
C VAL A 156 -9.30 -1.27 -0.66
N LEU A 157 -9.64 0.02 -0.79
CA LEU A 157 -9.68 0.91 0.38
C LEU A 157 -10.64 0.38 1.45
N ILE A 158 -11.89 0.06 1.08
CA ILE A 158 -12.91 -0.39 2.03
C ILE A 158 -12.47 -1.72 2.68
N ALA A 159 -12.00 -2.68 1.87
CA ALA A 159 -11.60 -4.00 2.33
C ALA A 159 -10.39 -3.95 3.28
N THR A 160 -9.42 -3.07 3.01
CA THR A 160 -8.23 -2.93 3.87
C THR A 160 -8.49 -2.09 5.13
N TRP A 161 -9.50 -1.22 5.12
CA TRP A 161 -9.83 -0.39 6.28
C TRP A 161 -10.84 -1.05 7.23
N PHE A 162 -11.66 -1.96 6.73
CA PHE A 162 -12.65 -2.69 7.54
C PHE A 162 -12.05 -3.49 8.72
N PRO A 163 -10.85 -4.10 8.62
CA PRO A 163 -10.23 -4.79 9.74
C PRO A 163 -9.77 -3.88 10.89
N PHE A 164 -9.53 -2.58 10.67
CA PHE A 164 -9.01 -1.69 11.71
C PHE A 164 -9.95 -1.58 12.93
N PRO A 165 -11.27 -1.30 12.77
CA PRO A 165 -12.20 -1.33 13.90
C PRO A 165 -12.31 -2.69 14.58
N ILE A 166 -12.16 -3.79 13.83
CA ILE A 166 -12.20 -5.14 14.40
C ILE A 166 -10.96 -5.35 15.28
N TRP A 167 -9.78 -5.04 14.75
CA TRP A 167 -8.52 -5.15 15.47
C TRP A 167 -8.51 -4.28 16.74
N PHE A 168 -9.02 -3.05 16.65
CA PHE A 168 -9.22 -2.18 17.83
C PHE A 168 -10.07 -2.83 18.92
N MET A 169 -11.13 -3.55 18.55
CA MET A 169 -11.99 -4.23 19.53
C MET A 169 -11.32 -5.47 20.14
N LEU A 170 -10.44 -6.14 19.39
CA LEU A 170 -9.70 -7.31 19.86
C LEU A 170 -8.52 -6.93 20.75
N SER A 171 -7.89 -5.78 20.49
CA SER A 171 -6.71 -5.29 21.20
C SER A 171 -7.04 -4.74 22.60
N PRO A 172 -6.04 -4.39 23.43
CA PRO A 172 -6.24 -3.84 24.78
C PRO A 172 -7.00 -2.52 24.81
N GLU A 173 -7.02 -1.80 23.70
CA GLU A 173 -7.83 -0.60 23.52
C GLU A 173 -9.33 -0.92 23.50
N GLY A 174 -9.74 -2.15 23.20
CA GLY A 174 -11.13 -2.59 23.15
C GLY A 174 -11.52 -3.52 24.29
N PHE A 175 -11.72 -4.81 23.97
CA PHE A 175 -12.09 -5.86 24.91
C PHE A 175 -10.88 -6.58 25.52
N ASN A 176 -9.66 -6.28 25.08
CA ASN A 176 -8.43 -6.93 25.55
C ASN A 176 -8.48 -8.46 25.40
N LEU A 177 -8.90 -8.94 24.21
CA LEU A 177 -8.94 -10.36 23.88
C LEU A 177 -7.58 -10.89 23.41
N VAL A 178 -6.74 -10.00 22.89
CA VAL A 178 -5.34 -10.24 22.55
C VAL A 178 -4.50 -9.33 23.43
N ASP A 179 -3.67 -9.92 24.28
CA ASP A 179 -2.86 -9.26 25.30
C ASP A 179 -1.35 -9.33 25.02
N GLU A 180 -0.93 -10.15 24.06
CA GLU A 180 0.47 -10.21 23.63
C GLU A 180 0.86 -8.96 22.85
N GLU A 181 1.71 -8.13 23.47
CA GLU A 181 2.22 -6.85 22.95
C GLU A 181 2.78 -6.99 21.52
N LEU A 182 3.62 -7.99 21.28
CA LEU A 182 4.21 -8.24 19.96
C LEU A 182 3.14 -8.50 18.89
N THR A 183 2.10 -9.26 19.23
CA THR A 183 1.01 -9.60 18.32
C THR A 183 0.15 -8.37 18.00
N ILE A 184 -0.13 -7.53 18.99
CA ILE A 184 -0.87 -6.27 18.84
C ILE A 184 -0.13 -5.32 17.89
N GLU A 185 1.15 -5.09 18.17
CA GLU A 185 2.01 -4.20 17.37
C GLU A 185 2.17 -4.70 15.94
N LEU A 186 2.45 -6.00 15.77
CA LEU A 186 2.55 -6.60 14.45
C LEU A 186 1.25 -6.48 13.66
N GLY A 187 0.10 -6.66 14.30
CA GLY A 187 -1.21 -6.49 13.66
C GLY A 187 -1.41 -5.07 13.12
N TRP A 188 -1.06 -4.05 13.91
CA TRP A 188 -1.14 -2.65 13.46
C TRP A 188 -0.21 -2.34 12.30
N VAL A 189 1.03 -2.87 12.33
CA VAL A 189 2.01 -2.70 11.25
C VAL A 189 1.51 -3.35 9.96
N VAL A 190 1.04 -4.60 10.03
CA VAL A 190 0.53 -5.35 8.87
C VAL A 190 -0.67 -4.63 8.26
N LEU A 191 -1.64 -4.20 9.08
CA LEU A 191 -2.82 -3.48 8.60
C LEU A 191 -2.44 -2.16 7.93
N ASN A 192 -1.50 -1.40 8.50
CA ASN A 192 -1.01 -0.16 7.90
C ASN A 192 -0.29 -0.40 6.58
N MET A 193 0.55 -1.42 6.52
CA MET A 193 1.27 -1.78 5.31
C MET A 193 0.28 -2.16 4.21
N LEU A 194 -0.65 -3.06 4.49
CA LEU A 194 -1.66 -3.48 3.51
C LEU A 194 -2.54 -2.31 3.04
N ALA A 195 -3.03 -1.46 3.94
CA ALA A 195 -3.90 -0.36 3.57
C ALA A 195 -3.21 0.72 2.73
N LYS A 196 -1.98 1.11 3.09
CA LYS A 196 -1.27 2.19 2.41
C LYS A 196 -0.61 1.70 1.12
N PHE A 197 0.18 0.62 1.16
CA PHE A 197 0.91 0.15 -0.01
C PHE A 197 -0.02 -0.32 -1.11
N SER A 198 -1.10 -1.05 -0.79
CA SER A 198 -2.06 -1.51 -1.80
C SER A 198 -2.70 -0.33 -2.55
N LEU A 199 -3.10 0.72 -1.84
CA LEU A 199 -3.67 1.92 -2.47
C LEU A 199 -2.66 2.72 -3.30
N ILE A 200 -1.38 2.70 -2.91
CA ILE A 200 -0.32 3.39 -3.64
C ILE A 200 0.00 2.62 -4.92
N ILE A 201 0.30 1.32 -4.81
CA ILE A 201 0.64 0.45 -5.94
C ILE A 201 -0.48 0.43 -6.98
N LEU A 202 -1.73 0.17 -6.57
CA LEU A 202 -2.86 0.14 -7.50
C LEU A 202 -3.11 1.51 -8.15
N GLY A 203 -2.93 2.60 -7.40
CA GLY A 203 -3.02 3.95 -7.94
C GLY A 203 -1.96 4.25 -9.02
N GLN A 204 -0.75 3.69 -8.89
CA GLN A 204 0.31 3.82 -9.89
C GLN A 204 0.06 2.92 -11.11
N ARG A 205 -0.49 1.71 -10.92
CA ARG A 205 -0.85 0.85 -12.07
C ARG A 205 -1.90 1.47 -12.97
N MET A 206 -2.89 2.15 -12.39
CA MET A 206 -3.87 2.91 -13.17
C MET A 206 -3.21 3.94 -14.09
N TYR A 207 -2.14 4.60 -13.63
CA TYR A 207 -1.38 5.55 -14.42
C TYR A 207 -0.60 4.87 -15.56
N LEU A 208 0.13 3.81 -15.26
CA LEU A 208 0.92 3.08 -16.27
C LEU A 208 0.05 2.43 -17.36
N GLY A 209 -1.14 1.95 -17.00
CA GLY A 209 -2.10 1.41 -17.97
C GLY A 209 -2.62 2.46 -18.96
N LEU A 210 -2.71 3.73 -18.55
CA LEU A 210 -3.10 4.84 -19.42
C LEU A 210 -1.99 5.22 -20.39
N ASP A 211 -0.74 5.31 -19.92
CA ASP A 211 0.39 5.64 -20.78
C ASP A 211 0.57 4.58 -21.89
N ALA A 212 0.44 3.30 -21.53
CA ALA A 212 0.48 2.21 -22.50
C ALA A 212 -0.63 2.31 -23.55
N ALA A 213 -1.87 2.64 -23.15
CA ALA A 213 -2.99 2.80 -24.07
C ALA A 213 -2.83 4.02 -25.00
N SER A 214 -2.31 5.14 -24.49
CA SER A 214 -2.03 6.35 -25.28
C SER A 214 -0.96 6.10 -26.33
N CYS A 215 0.14 5.40 -25.98
CA CYS A 215 1.18 5.03 -26.93
C CYS A 215 0.67 4.11 -28.04
N VAL A 216 -0.27 3.20 -27.74
CA VAL A 216 -0.89 2.33 -28.75
C VAL A 216 -1.80 3.13 -29.68
N GLY A 217 -2.56 4.09 -29.17
CA GLY A 217 -3.44 4.95 -29.97
C GLY A 217 -2.69 5.84 -30.96
N GLU A 218 -1.51 6.34 -30.59
CA GLU A 218 -0.69 7.19 -31.45
C GLU A 218 0.03 6.42 -32.56
N LEU A 219 0.28 5.13 -32.35
CA LEU A 219 0.96 4.24 -33.31
C LEU A 219 0.01 3.58 -34.32
N VAL A 220 -1.31 3.70 -34.15
CA VAL A 220 -2.32 3.19 -35.09
C VAL A 220 -3.08 4.37 -35.69
N PRO A 221 -2.64 4.93 -36.84
CA PRO A 221 -3.40 5.94 -37.56
C PRO A 221 -4.78 5.38 -37.91
N GLU A 222 -5.86 6.14 -37.72
CA GLU A 222 -7.24 5.75 -38.09
C GLU A 222 -7.33 5.25 -39.56
N ASP A 223 -6.48 5.78 -40.43
CA ASP A 223 -6.38 5.38 -41.85
C ASP A 223 -5.88 3.95 -42.07
N ALA A 224 -5.17 3.36 -41.10
CA ALA A 224 -4.71 1.97 -41.15
C ALA A 224 -5.83 0.98 -40.78
N LEU A 225 -6.75 1.38 -39.89
CA LEU A 225 -7.89 0.56 -39.50
C LEU A 225 -8.95 0.51 -40.63
N ASN A 226 -9.10 1.59 -41.40
CA ASN A 226 -10.00 1.67 -42.55
C ASN A 226 -9.49 0.94 -43.81
N LYS A 227 -8.26 0.44 -43.82
CA LYS A 227 -7.66 -0.28 -44.96
C LYS A 227 -7.64 -1.79 -44.82
N ILE A 228 -8.23 -2.36 -43.77
CA ILE A 228 -8.36 -3.82 -43.61
C ILE A 228 -9.42 -4.32 -44.61
N PRO A 229 -9.06 -5.04 -45.68
CA PRO A 229 -10.00 -5.51 -46.69
C PRO A 229 -10.72 -6.73 -46.13
N GLY A 230 -12.00 -6.63 -45.77
CA GLY A 230 -12.75 -7.83 -45.33
C GLY A 230 -14.15 -7.65 -44.77
N THR A 231 -14.61 -6.45 -44.42
CA THR A 231 -15.97 -6.26 -43.87
C THR A 231 -16.73 -5.18 -44.62
N GLN A 232 -17.16 -5.51 -45.84
CA GLN A 232 -18.28 -4.81 -46.46
C GLN A 232 -19.58 -5.21 -45.74
N TYR A 233 -20.02 -4.39 -44.78
CA TYR A 233 -21.44 -4.28 -44.48
C TYR A 233 -21.97 -3.06 -45.22
N GLY A 234 -22.68 -3.31 -46.32
CA GLY A 234 -23.33 -2.28 -47.11
C GLY A 234 -24.46 -1.63 -46.33
N GLY A 235 -24.28 -0.36 -45.99
CA GLY A 235 -25.31 0.49 -45.39
C GLY A 235 -24.91 1.94 -45.56
N GLN A 236 -25.40 2.59 -46.62
CA GLN A 236 -25.29 4.02 -46.84
C GLN A 236 -26.11 4.75 -45.75
N THR A 237 -25.44 5.33 -44.75
CA THR A 237 -26.01 6.40 -43.93
C THR A 237 -24.96 7.47 -43.68
N ASN A 238 -25.29 8.70 -44.07
CA ASN A 238 -24.48 9.89 -43.89
C ASN A 238 -24.21 10.18 -42.41
N GLY A 239 -22.96 10.52 -42.09
CA GLY A 239 -22.58 11.55 -41.11
C GLY A 239 -22.80 11.28 -39.62
N THR A 240 -21.70 11.06 -38.89
CA THR A 240 -21.50 11.43 -37.46
C THR A 240 -22.43 10.78 -36.42
N ALA A 241 -22.33 9.47 -36.17
CA ALA A 241 -22.84 8.87 -34.92
C ALA A 241 -22.38 7.43 -34.57
N THR A 242 -21.32 6.88 -35.17
CA THR A 242 -21.12 5.42 -35.14
C THR A 242 -20.46 4.86 -33.88
N GLY A 243 -19.73 5.65 -33.10
CA GLY A 243 -19.05 5.17 -31.89
C GLY A 243 -19.95 4.92 -30.67
N ILE A 244 -21.14 5.52 -30.61
CA ILE A 244 -22.01 5.51 -29.42
C ILE A 244 -23.14 4.46 -29.53
N MET A 245 -23.58 4.09 -30.74
CA MET A 245 -24.69 3.13 -30.90
C MET A 245 -24.29 1.67 -30.66
N GLN A 246 -23.02 1.29 -30.89
CA GLN A 246 -22.62 -0.12 -30.77
C GLN A 246 -22.49 -0.59 -29.30
N ARG A 247 -22.26 0.34 -28.35
CA ARG A 247 -22.35 0.05 -26.90
C ARG A 247 -23.79 -0.07 -26.41
N LYS A 248 -24.74 0.63 -27.03
CA LYS A 248 -26.13 0.66 -26.57
C LYS A 248 -26.90 -0.63 -26.91
N ALA A 249 -26.60 -1.24 -28.05
CA ALA A 249 -27.24 -2.49 -28.49
C ALA A 249 -26.81 -3.73 -27.66
N ILE A 250 -25.63 -3.72 -27.04
CA ILE A 250 -25.15 -4.82 -26.19
C ILE A 250 -25.75 -4.71 -24.77
N ILE A 251 -26.06 -3.49 -24.30
CA ILE A 251 -26.65 -3.24 -22.97
C ILE A 251 -28.15 -3.58 -22.95
N GLU A 252 -28.89 -3.36 -24.05
CA GLU A 252 -30.33 -3.65 -24.12
C GLU A 252 -30.65 -5.15 -24.21
N ALA A 253 -29.69 -6.00 -24.62
CA ALA A 253 -29.87 -7.45 -24.66
C ALA A 253 -29.74 -8.14 -23.29
N GLY A 254 -29.16 -7.47 -22.28
CA GLY A 254 -28.94 -8.03 -20.93
C GLY A 254 -30.03 -7.70 -19.88
N GLY A 255 -31.01 -6.86 -20.21
CA GLY A 255 -31.88 -6.20 -19.23
C GLY A 255 -33.06 -6.99 -18.65
N ASN A 256 -33.29 -8.26 -19.03
CA ASN A 256 -34.59 -8.91 -18.82
C ASN A 256 -34.64 -10.03 -17.77
N ALA A 257 -33.78 -10.01 -16.76
CA ALA A 257 -33.84 -10.93 -15.62
C ALA A 257 -33.87 -10.17 -14.28
N ARG A 258 -35.04 -9.66 -13.89
CA ARG A 258 -35.28 -8.99 -12.60
C ARG A 258 -36.10 -9.89 -11.67
N GLY A 259 -35.44 -10.85 -11.03
CA GLY A 259 -35.98 -11.59 -9.89
C GLY A 259 -35.62 -10.90 -8.58
N ARG A 260 -36.60 -10.70 -7.68
CA ARG A 260 -36.37 -10.21 -6.30
C ARG A 260 -35.57 -11.26 -5.52
N LEU A 261 -34.36 -10.93 -5.10
CA LEU A 261 -33.53 -11.76 -4.21
C LEU A 261 -33.93 -11.57 -2.75
N SER A 262 -33.94 -12.68 -2.00
CA SER A 262 -34.23 -12.75 -0.57
C SER A 262 -33.06 -12.19 0.26
N PRO A 263 -33.31 -11.58 1.44
CA PRO A 263 -32.25 -11.05 2.31
C PRO A 263 -31.19 -12.08 2.74
N GLU A 264 -31.52 -13.38 2.75
CA GLU A 264 -30.57 -14.44 3.13
C GLU A 264 -29.52 -14.74 2.04
N ASP A 265 -29.83 -14.56 0.74
CA ASP A 265 -28.87 -14.71 -0.36
C ASP A 265 -27.85 -13.56 -0.43
N THR A 266 -28.16 -12.43 0.22
CA THR A 266 -27.33 -11.22 0.15
C THR A 266 -26.07 -11.36 1.02
N ARG A 267 -26.13 -12.15 2.10
CA ARG A 267 -24.99 -12.35 3.01
C ARG A 267 -23.91 -13.25 2.40
N GLY A 268 -24.31 -14.37 1.78
CA GLY A 268 -23.39 -15.24 1.04
C GLY A 268 -22.78 -14.55 -0.19
N SER A 269 -23.53 -13.65 -0.84
CA SER A 269 -23.00 -12.85 -1.95
C SER A 269 -21.94 -11.83 -1.52
N ILE A 270 -21.98 -11.31 -0.29
CA ILE A 270 -21.00 -10.34 0.20
C ILE A 270 -19.71 -11.05 0.60
N GLU A 271 -19.80 -12.19 1.29
CA GLU A 271 -18.62 -13.01 1.62
C GLU A 271 -17.94 -13.53 0.36
N ALA A 272 -18.70 -14.07 -0.60
CA ALA A 272 -18.16 -14.49 -1.89
C ALA A 272 -17.58 -13.33 -2.72
N ALA A 273 -18.15 -12.12 -2.61
CA ALA A 273 -17.61 -10.93 -3.26
C ALA A 273 -16.31 -10.46 -2.59
N LEU A 274 -16.22 -10.50 -1.27
CA LEU A 274 -15.01 -10.17 -0.52
C LEU A 274 -13.92 -11.20 -0.78
N GLU A 275 -14.21 -12.49 -0.73
CA GLU A 275 -13.28 -13.55 -1.10
C GLU A 275 -12.82 -13.41 -2.55
N ARG A 276 -13.71 -13.08 -3.49
CA ARG A 276 -13.32 -12.75 -4.87
C ARG A 276 -12.41 -11.54 -4.92
N VAL A 277 -12.69 -10.47 -4.18
CA VAL A 277 -11.83 -9.28 -4.18
C VAL A 277 -10.46 -9.59 -3.58
N PHE A 278 -10.38 -10.36 -2.50
CA PHE A 278 -9.11 -10.80 -1.92
C PHE A 278 -8.36 -11.77 -2.85
N TYR A 279 -9.04 -12.75 -3.43
CA TYR A 279 -8.47 -13.68 -4.40
C TYR A 279 -8.00 -12.94 -5.66
N ASP A 280 -8.82 -12.07 -6.24
CA ASP A 280 -8.45 -11.24 -7.39
C ASP A 280 -7.28 -10.33 -7.04
N PHE A 281 -7.23 -9.79 -5.82
CA PHE A 281 -6.08 -9.01 -5.34
C PHE A 281 -4.81 -9.86 -5.25
N PHE A 282 -4.86 -11.05 -4.66
CA PHE A 282 -3.71 -11.96 -4.57
C PHE A 282 -3.29 -12.50 -5.94
N VAL A 283 -4.23 -12.87 -6.80
CA VAL A 283 -3.99 -13.27 -8.19
C VAL A 283 -3.39 -12.12 -8.99
N LEU A 284 -3.85 -10.88 -8.76
CA LEU A 284 -3.28 -9.69 -9.37
C LEU A 284 -1.84 -9.43 -8.90
N LEU A 285 -1.56 -9.67 -7.63
CA LEU A 285 -0.22 -9.59 -7.03
C LEU A 285 0.73 -10.66 -7.62
N HIS A 286 0.24 -11.89 -7.77
CA HIS A 286 0.98 -12.97 -8.42
C HIS A 286 1.15 -12.73 -9.93
N LYS A 287 0.15 -12.14 -10.59
CA LYS A 287 0.22 -11.78 -12.02
C LYS A 287 1.28 -10.72 -12.27
N LEU A 288 1.39 -9.71 -11.39
CA LEU A 288 2.45 -8.70 -11.40
C LEU A 288 3.84 -9.30 -11.32
N GLU A 289 4.05 -10.16 -10.33
CA GLU A 289 5.34 -10.82 -10.13
C GLU A 289 5.73 -11.64 -11.37
N SER A 290 4.76 -12.30 -12.02
CA SER A 290 5.01 -13.08 -13.23
C SER A 290 5.28 -12.23 -14.49
N GLU A 291 4.72 -11.02 -14.56
CA GLU A 291 4.93 -10.05 -15.65
C GLU A 291 6.34 -9.44 -15.54
N GLU A 292 6.71 -9.02 -14.33
CA GLU A 292 8.03 -8.43 -14.04
C GLU A 292 9.17 -9.44 -14.26
N LYS A 293 9.01 -10.67 -13.75
CA LYS A 293 9.98 -11.75 -14.00
C LYS A 293 10.15 -12.07 -15.48
N MET A 294 9.09 -11.98 -16.29
CA MET A 294 9.20 -12.19 -17.73
C MET A 294 10.06 -11.11 -18.38
N VAL A 295 9.87 -9.84 -18.00
CA VAL A 295 10.63 -8.70 -18.52
C VAL A 295 12.11 -8.82 -18.13
N GLU A 296 12.39 -9.11 -16.86
CA GLU A 296 13.74 -9.32 -16.35
C GLU A 296 14.44 -10.45 -17.10
N LEU A 297 13.79 -11.62 -17.19
CA LEU A 297 14.32 -12.79 -17.88
C LEU A 297 14.63 -12.52 -19.37
N VAL A 298 13.77 -11.76 -20.05
CA VAL A 298 13.99 -11.35 -21.45
C VAL A 298 15.20 -10.42 -21.54
N ALA A 299 15.29 -9.38 -20.71
CA ALA A 299 16.40 -8.43 -20.70
C ALA A 299 17.74 -9.12 -20.48
N ASP A 300 17.79 -9.98 -19.48
CA ASP A 300 18.95 -10.77 -19.10
C ASP A 300 19.42 -11.72 -20.21
N THR A 301 18.47 -12.37 -20.88
CA THR A 301 18.75 -13.23 -22.04
C THR A 301 19.32 -12.40 -23.19
N MET A 302 18.76 -11.22 -23.45
CA MET A 302 19.22 -10.34 -24.53
C MET A 302 20.62 -9.78 -24.25
N VAL A 303 20.95 -9.46 -23.00
CA VAL A 303 22.32 -9.09 -22.59
C VAL A 303 23.29 -10.25 -22.84
N THR A 304 22.90 -11.48 -22.47
CA THR A 304 23.73 -12.68 -22.64
C THR A 304 24.01 -12.99 -24.11
N LEU A 305 23.03 -12.72 -24.98
CA LEU A 305 23.18 -12.86 -26.43
C LEU A 305 23.89 -11.68 -27.11
N GLN A 306 24.34 -10.68 -26.35
CA GLN A 306 24.94 -9.44 -26.86
C GLN A 306 23.98 -8.61 -27.74
N LEU A 307 22.68 -8.66 -27.45
CA LEU A 307 21.61 -7.93 -28.15
C LEU A 307 20.81 -6.98 -27.23
N PRO A 308 21.40 -6.24 -26.28
CA PRO A 308 20.65 -5.44 -25.30
C PRO A 308 19.74 -4.38 -25.96
N ASN A 309 20.15 -3.85 -27.12
CA ASN A 309 19.39 -2.84 -27.88
C ASN A 309 18.08 -3.38 -28.49
N HIS A 310 17.83 -4.68 -28.44
CA HIS A 310 16.63 -5.32 -28.97
C HIS A 310 15.66 -5.82 -27.89
N THR A 311 15.98 -5.58 -26.61
CA THR A 311 15.17 -6.00 -25.46
C THR A 311 13.74 -5.46 -25.55
N ASP A 312 13.58 -4.14 -25.67
CA ASP A 312 12.27 -3.50 -25.74
C ASP A 312 11.43 -3.99 -26.93
N ARG A 313 12.10 -4.26 -28.06
CA ARG A 313 11.44 -4.78 -29.26
C ARG A 313 10.92 -6.19 -29.05
N LEU A 314 11.69 -7.06 -28.40
CA LEU A 314 11.25 -8.43 -28.11
C LEU A 314 10.13 -8.44 -27.06
N ILE A 315 10.24 -7.65 -25.99
CA ILE A 315 9.17 -7.50 -24.98
C ILE A 315 7.89 -7.02 -25.65
N LYS A 316 7.98 -5.99 -26.50
CA LYS A 316 6.83 -5.47 -27.24
C LYS A 316 6.16 -6.56 -28.09
N LEU A 317 6.94 -7.33 -28.86
CA LEU A 317 6.41 -8.43 -29.67
C LEU A 317 5.73 -9.52 -28.83
N LEU A 318 6.31 -9.89 -27.68
CA LEU A 318 5.72 -10.86 -26.75
C LEU A 318 4.39 -10.35 -26.21
N VAL A 319 4.33 -9.11 -25.73
CA VAL A 319 3.11 -8.48 -25.21
C VAL A 319 2.03 -8.35 -26.28
N GLU A 320 2.39 -7.90 -27.49
CA GLU A 320 1.47 -7.82 -28.65
C GLU A 320 0.92 -9.20 -29.04
N SER A 321 1.70 -10.27 -28.84
CA SER A 321 1.29 -11.65 -29.10
C SER A 321 0.50 -12.30 -27.95
N GLY A 322 0.19 -11.55 -26.89
CA GLY A 322 -0.52 -12.04 -25.71
C GLY A 322 0.34 -12.86 -24.74
N VAL A 323 1.67 -12.83 -24.89
CA VAL A 323 2.63 -13.48 -24.00
C VAL A 323 3.03 -12.49 -22.92
N THR A 324 2.24 -12.42 -21.85
CA THR A 324 2.45 -11.43 -20.78
C THR A 324 3.07 -12.01 -19.50
N ASN A 325 3.23 -13.33 -19.39
CA ASN A 325 3.82 -13.95 -18.20
C ASN A 325 4.66 -15.19 -18.56
N THR A 326 5.51 -15.59 -17.61
CA THR A 326 6.42 -16.74 -17.76
C THR A 326 5.71 -18.07 -18.01
N ALA A 327 4.47 -18.25 -17.52
CA ALA A 327 3.70 -19.48 -17.74
C ALA A 327 3.19 -19.62 -19.18
N VAL A 328 2.80 -18.50 -19.82
CA VAL A 328 2.46 -18.48 -21.26
C VAL A 328 3.73 -18.66 -22.08
N LEU A 329 4.81 -17.98 -21.68
CA LEU A 329 6.11 -18.09 -22.33
C LEU A 329 6.61 -19.54 -22.34
N GLU A 330 6.50 -20.29 -21.24
CA GLU A 330 6.93 -21.70 -21.12
C GLU A 330 6.15 -22.65 -22.05
N ARG A 331 4.90 -22.29 -22.39
CA ARG A 331 4.02 -23.11 -23.26
C ARG A 331 4.20 -22.83 -24.74
N LEU A 332 4.96 -21.80 -25.13
CA LEU A 332 5.23 -21.51 -26.53
C LEU A 332 6.07 -22.64 -27.14
N ASN A 333 5.58 -23.19 -28.24
CA ASN A 333 6.34 -24.09 -29.10
C ASN A 333 6.73 -23.37 -30.39
N GLN A 334 7.58 -24.00 -31.19
CA GLN A 334 8.08 -23.41 -32.44
C GLN A 334 6.93 -23.04 -33.39
N ASP A 335 5.94 -23.92 -33.53
CA ASP A 335 4.79 -23.69 -34.42
C ASP A 335 3.96 -22.48 -33.96
N ARG A 336 3.71 -22.34 -32.66
CA ARG A 336 2.98 -21.20 -32.10
C ARG A 336 3.77 -19.91 -32.23
N CYS A 337 5.09 -19.95 -32.08
CA CYS A 337 5.94 -18.78 -32.36
C CYS A 337 5.89 -18.39 -33.84
N MET A 338 5.83 -19.34 -34.77
CA MET A 338 5.64 -19.03 -36.19
C MET A 338 4.27 -18.39 -36.46
N GLU A 339 3.19 -18.91 -35.85
CA GLU A 339 1.85 -18.34 -35.97
C GLU A 339 1.77 -16.90 -35.42
N LEU A 340 2.52 -16.62 -34.35
CA LEU A 340 2.57 -15.30 -33.70
C LEU A 340 3.66 -14.39 -34.30
N CYS A 341 4.37 -14.82 -35.34
CA CYS A 341 5.51 -14.09 -35.93
C CYS A 341 6.62 -13.74 -34.91
N LEU A 342 6.81 -14.59 -33.88
CA LEU A 342 7.84 -14.45 -32.86
C LEU A 342 9.14 -15.14 -33.29
N PRO A 343 10.31 -14.52 -33.03
CA PRO A 343 11.61 -15.12 -33.35
C PRO A 343 11.92 -16.32 -32.43
N TRP A 344 11.60 -17.54 -32.87
CA TRP A 344 11.72 -18.77 -32.08
C TRP A 344 13.07 -18.93 -31.37
N ALA A 345 14.18 -18.61 -32.04
CA ALA A 345 15.51 -18.73 -31.44
C ALA A 345 15.69 -17.86 -30.18
N LEU A 346 15.10 -16.66 -30.15
CA LEU A 346 15.13 -15.80 -28.97
C LEU A 346 14.17 -16.32 -27.90
N VAL A 347 12.97 -16.76 -28.29
CA VAL A 347 11.99 -17.34 -27.34
C VAL A 347 12.55 -18.60 -26.68
N ASP A 348 13.17 -19.51 -27.44
CA ASP A 348 13.82 -20.73 -26.92
C ASP A 348 14.98 -20.38 -25.97
N ALA A 349 15.79 -19.36 -26.29
CA ALA A 349 16.85 -18.90 -25.40
C ALA A 349 16.29 -18.41 -24.06
N VAL A 350 15.22 -17.60 -24.08
CA VAL A 350 14.56 -17.11 -22.87
C VAL A 350 13.94 -18.27 -22.09
N GLN A 351 13.29 -19.24 -22.76
CA GLN A 351 12.74 -20.44 -22.12
C GLN A 351 13.81 -21.32 -21.46
N ARG A 352 14.99 -21.47 -22.08
CA ARG A 352 16.10 -22.23 -21.49
C ARG A 352 16.65 -21.55 -20.25
N ARG A 353 16.78 -20.23 -20.28
CA ARG A 353 17.17 -19.44 -19.11
C ARG A 353 16.15 -19.62 -17.99
N TRP A 354 14.86 -19.51 -18.29
CA TRP A 354 13.77 -19.73 -17.33
C TRP A 354 13.86 -21.10 -16.65
N LYS A 355 14.04 -22.17 -17.44
CA LYS A 355 14.20 -23.53 -16.89
C LYS A 355 15.41 -23.65 -15.96
N THR A 356 16.50 -22.97 -16.28
CA THR A 356 17.72 -22.97 -15.47
C THR A 356 17.49 -22.26 -14.15
N GLU A 357 16.85 -21.11 -14.18
CA GLU A 357 16.52 -20.31 -13.00
C GLU A 357 15.51 -21.04 -12.08
N LYS A 358 14.51 -21.70 -12.68
CA LYS A 358 13.52 -22.52 -11.95
C LYS A 358 14.17 -23.70 -11.22
N MET A 359 15.19 -24.33 -11.82
CA MET A 359 15.99 -25.36 -11.14
C MET A 359 16.79 -24.76 -9.96
N ASN A 360 17.34 -23.57 -10.12
CA ASN A 360 18.10 -22.88 -9.05
C ASN A 360 17.20 -22.44 -7.89
N MET A 361 15.95 -22.07 -8.14
CA MET A 361 14.96 -21.74 -7.10
C MET A 361 14.43 -22.96 -6.32
N GLY A 362 14.86 -24.18 -6.64
CA GLY A 362 14.36 -25.40 -6.00
C GLY A 362 12.89 -25.74 -6.31
N GLN A 363 12.28 -25.06 -7.30
CA GLN A 363 10.88 -25.27 -7.70
C GLN A 363 10.68 -26.51 -8.58
N ASP A 364 11.74 -27.03 -9.19
CA ASP A 364 11.76 -28.33 -9.85
C ASP A 364 12.73 -29.26 -9.11
N GLN A 365 12.27 -29.89 -8.02
CA GLN A 365 12.88 -31.14 -7.59
C GLN A 365 12.47 -32.18 -8.62
N GLY A 366 13.38 -32.47 -9.57
CA GLY A 366 13.18 -33.31 -10.76
C GLY A 366 12.63 -34.71 -10.51
N GLY A 367 11.35 -34.78 -10.12
CA GLY A 367 10.51 -35.94 -10.31
C GLY A 367 10.07 -35.94 -11.77
N LEU A 368 10.37 -37.04 -12.46
CA LEU A 368 9.76 -37.41 -13.73
C LEU A 368 8.24 -37.57 -13.49
N VAL A 369 7.51 -36.46 -13.42
CA VAL A 369 6.06 -36.47 -13.59
C VAL A 369 5.87 -36.44 -15.09
N GLU A 370 5.64 -37.62 -15.68
CA GLU A 370 4.93 -37.69 -16.95
C GLU A 370 3.64 -36.88 -16.77
N LYS A 371 3.64 -35.65 -17.31
CA LYS A 371 2.44 -34.84 -17.42
C LYS A 371 1.55 -35.56 -18.44
N GLU A 372 0.71 -36.48 -17.97
CA GLU A 372 -0.49 -36.85 -18.71
C GLU A 372 -1.30 -35.57 -18.94
N ASP A 373 -1.50 -35.26 -20.22
CA ASP A 373 -2.26 -34.10 -20.66
C ASP A 373 -3.69 -34.18 -20.11
N PRO A 374 -4.15 -33.23 -19.28
CA PRO A 374 -5.53 -33.20 -18.79
C PRO A 374 -6.54 -33.14 -19.94
N PHE A 375 -6.13 -32.68 -21.13
CA PHE A 375 -6.96 -32.73 -22.33
C PHE A 375 -7.12 -34.15 -22.89
N MET A 376 -6.10 -35.03 -22.76
CA MET A 376 -6.23 -36.44 -23.14
C MET A 376 -7.15 -37.21 -22.21
N LYS A 377 -7.17 -36.89 -20.90
CA LYS A 377 -8.17 -37.46 -19.97
C LYS A 377 -9.59 -37.04 -20.33
N VAL A 378 -9.79 -35.82 -20.80
CA VAL A 378 -11.12 -35.35 -21.26
C VAL A 378 -11.51 -36.02 -22.59
N LEU A 379 -10.55 -36.27 -23.49
CA LEU A 379 -10.78 -37.00 -24.75
C LEU A 379 -11.05 -38.49 -24.53
N GLU A 380 -10.34 -39.15 -23.62
CA GLU A 380 -10.59 -40.55 -23.25
C GLU A 380 -11.90 -40.70 -22.49
N ALA A 381 -12.19 -39.80 -21.54
CA ALA A 381 -13.48 -39.79 -20.84
C ALA A 381 -14.66 -39.53 -21.80
N ASN A 382 -14.48 -38.72 -22.84
CA ASN A 382 -15.51 -38.54 -23.88
C ASN A 382 -15.60 -39.75 -24.83
N LYS A 383 -14.48 -40.41 -25.15
CA LYS A 383 -14.47 -41.65 -25.93
C LYS A 383 -15.17 -42.80 -25.21
N GLU A 384 -15.03 -42.88 -23.88
CA GLU A 384 -15.73 -43.84 -23.01
C GLU A 384 -17.23 -43.51 -22.84
N ARG A 385 -17.60 -42.23 -22.83
CA ARG A 385 -19.02 -41.82 -22.85
C ARG A 385 -19.71 -42.20 -24.16
N ILE A 386 -19.01 -42.09 -25.29
CA ILE A 386 -19.56 -42.48 -26.60
C ILE A 386 -19.64 -44.01 -26.74
N SER A 387 -18.68 -44.77 -26.20
CA SER A 387 -18.75 -46.24 -26.23
C SER A 387 -19.80 -46.83 -25.29
N SER A 388 -20.06 -46.18 -24.15
CA SER A 388 -21.09 -46.60 -23.18
C SER A 388 -22.53 -46.26 -23.59
N MET A 389 -22.73 -45.32 -24.53
CA MET A 389 -24.06 -45.07 -25.12
C MET A 389 -24.48 -46.16 -26.13
N ASN A 390 -23.54 -46.96 -26.63
CA ASN A 390 -23.83 -48.05 -27.58
C ASN A 390 -24.16 -49.40 -26.92
N SER A 391 -24.05 -49.54 -25.60
CA SER A 391 -24.18 -50.84 -24.91
C SER A 391 -25.40 -51.00 -23.98
N LYS A 392 -26.30 -50.02 -23.89
CA LYS A 392 -27.53 -50.14 -23.07
C LYS A 392 -28.79 -50.24 -23.90
N SER A 393 -29.00 -51.42 -24.47
CA SER A 393 -30.33 -51.98 -24.74
C SER A 393 -30.37 -53.40 -24.21
N GLN A 394 -30.87 -53.61 -22.99
CA GLN A 394 -31.75 -54.74 -22.64
C GLN A 394 -32.20 -54.73 -21.17
N VAL A 395 -33.52 -54.57 -21.01
CA VAL A 395 -34.45 -55.41 -20.22
C VAL A 395 -34.22 -55.60 -18.70
N ALA A 396 -35.06 -54.86 -17.96
CA ALA A 396 -36.03 -55.27 -16.93
C ALA A 396 -35.78 -56.47 -15.99
N GLY A 397 -36.11 -56.29 -14.71
CA GLY A 397 -36.38 -57.40 -13.78
C GLY A 397 -36.69 -56.97 -12.34
N VAL A 398 -37.96 -57.08 -11.95
CA VAL A 398 -38.62 -56.73 -10.68
C VAL A 398 -38.37 -57.77 -9.57
N MET A 399 -38.33 -57.39 -8.28
CA MET A 399 -39.09 -57.93 -7.13
C MET A 399 -38.44 -57.74 -5.74
N THR A 400 -39.29 -57.81 -4.72
CA THR A 400 -39.28 -57.17 -3.40
C THR A 400 -38.83 -58.12 -2.23
N PRO A 401 -39.11 -57.88 -0.91
CA PRO A 401 -38.16 -57.98 0.23
C PRO A 401 -38.41 -59.24 1.12
N PRO A 402 -37.77 -59.52 2.30
CA PRO A 402 -38.10 -58.85 3.60
C PRO A 402 -37.08 -58.93 4.80
N VAL A 403 -37.32 -58.08 5.82
CA VAL A 403 -37.30 -58.28 7.30
C VAL A 403 -36.02 -58.69 8.10
N GLY A 404 -35.77 -57.93 9.19
CA GLY A 404 -35.15 -58.38 10.48
C GLY A 404 -33.74 -57.81 10.77
N GLY A 405 -33.55 -56.65 11.41
CA GLY A 405 -33.64 -56.45 12.87
C GLY A 405 -32.44 -56.98 13.66
N VAL A 406 -31.39 -56.16 13.89
CA VAL A 406 -30.50 -56.18 15.07
C VAL A 406 -29.94 -54.77 15.28
N VAL A 407 -30.00 -54.25 16.51
CA VAL A 407 -29.43 -52.95 16.91
C VAL A 407 -27.91 -53.08 16.92
N ASP A 408 -27.24 -52.34 16.04
CA ASP A 408 -25.78 -52.34 15.89
C ASP A 408 -25.17 -51.16 16.67
N LEU A 409 -24.35 -51.47 17.67
CA LEU A 409 -23.65 -50.49 18.51
C LEU A 409 -22.39 -49.91 17.83
N SER A 410 -22.08 -50.31 16.60
CA SER A 410 -20.99 -49.75 15.79
C SER A 410 -21.23 -48.30 15.35
N SER A 411 -22.49 -47.83 15.33
CA SER A 411 -22.82 -46.49 14.83
C SER A 411 -22.51 -45.35 15.82
N LEU A 412 -22.17 -45.66 17.08
CA LEU A 412 -21.88 -44.65 18.09
C LEU A 412 -20.44 -44.13 17.96
N ASP A 413 -19.49 -45.01 17.61
CA ASP A 413 -18.09 -44.62 17.35
C ASP A 413 -17.97 -43.77 16.08
N ASP A 414 -18.75 -44.08 15.04
CA ASP A 414 -18.78 -43.26 13.81
C ASP A 414 -19.41 -41.88 14.03
N GLN A 415 -20.41 -41.75 14.92
CA GLN A 415 -20.99 -40.45 15.26
C GLN A 415 -20.05 -39.58 16.10
N ILE A 416 -19.27 -40.19 17.02
CA ILE A 416 -18.26 -39.47 17.80
C ILE A 416 -17.08 -39.09 16.90
N ALA A 417 -16.62 -39.98 16.02
CA ALA A 417 -15.60 -39.67 15.03
C ALA A 417 -16.03 -38.54 14.08
N HIS A 418 -17.28 -38.54 13.60
CA HIS A 418 -17.79 -37.46 12.76
C HIS A 418 -17.95 -36.13 13.52
N ALA A 419 -18.34 -36.16 14.80
CA ALA A 419 -18.43 -34.95 15.62
C ALA A 419 -17.04 -34.35 15.92
N VAL A 420 -16.04 -35.20 16.18
CA VAL A 420 -14.65 -34.78 16.38
C VAL A 420 -14.04 -34.24 15.09
N VAL A 421 -14.26 -34.89 13.94
CA VAL A 421 -13.79 -34.39 12.63
C VAL A 421 -14.45 -33.05 12.29
N ARG A 422 -15.75 -32.87 12.58
CA ARG A 422 -16.46 -31.61 12.32
C ARG A 422 -16.03 -30.47 13.27
N ALA A 423 -15.54 -30.78 14.47
CA ALA A 423 -15.02 -29.80 15.42
C ALA A 423 -13.53 -29.47 15.22
N VAL A 424 -12.74 -30.41 14.69
CA VAL A 424 -11.28 -30.28 14.52
C VAL A 424 -10.89 -29.69 13.15
N MET A 425 -11.72 -29.86 12.10
CA MET A 425 -11.46 -29.28 10.77
C MET A 425 -11.32 -27.74 10.75
N PRO A 426 -12.15 -26.94 11.46
CA PRO A 426 -11.97 -25.48 11.51
C PRO A 426 -10.64 -25.08 12.17
N LEU A 427 -10.20 -25.87 13.17
CA LEU A 427 -8.94 -25.64 13.87
C LEU A 427 -7.74 -25.98 12.98
N HIS A 428 -7.84 -27.06 12.19
CA HIS A 428 -6.83 -27.44 11.20
C HIS A 428 -6.67 -26.37 10.11
N GLU A 429 -7.77 -25.79 9.62
CA GLU A 429 -7.72 -24.67 8.67
C GLU A 429 -7.09 -23.42 9.27
N THR A 430 -7.40 -23.05 10.52
CA THR A 430 -6.73 -21.92 11.20
C THR A 430 -5.25 -22.18 11.48
N VAL A 431 -4.85 -23.41 11.80
CA VAL A 431 -3.44 -23.79 12.03
C VAL A 431 -2.66 -23.83 10.71
N MET A 432 -3.30 -24.26 9.62
CA MET A 432 -2.74 -24.17 8.27
C MET A 432 -2.64 -22.71 7.80
N LEU A 433 -3.61 -21.86 8.13
CA LEU A 433 -3.56 -20.42 7.84
C LEU A 433 -2.42 -19.73 8.61
N LEU A 434 -2.23 -20.09 9.89
CA LEU A 434 -1.11 -19.60 10.70
C LEU A 434 0.24 -20.12 10.19
N GLY A 435 0.31 -21.41 9.83
CA GLY A 435 1.50 -22.01 9.22
C GLY A 435 1.84 -21.39 7.87
N TRP A 436 0.83 -21.06 7.07
CA TRP A 436 0.99 -20.37 5.79
C TRP A 436 1.39 -18.91 5.98
N MET A 437 0.89 -18.22 7.01
CA MET A 437 1.36 -16.87 7.38
C MET A 437 2.82 -16.85 7.86
N VAL A 438 3.24 -17.85 8.63
CA VAL A 438 4.64 -17.99 9.09
C VAL A 438 5.58 -18.35 7.93
N PHE A 439 5.13 -19.20 7.00
CA PHE A 439 5.87 -19.51 5.77
C PHE A 439 5.93 -18.31 4.81
N ALA A 440 4.81 -17.60 4.63
CA ALA A 440 4.74 -16.35 3.86
C ALA A 440 5.63 -15.27 4.47
N ARG A 441 5.73 -15.18 5.80
CA ARG A 441 6.66 -14.27 6.48
C ARG A 441 8.11 -14.55 6.11
N LYS A 442 8.53 -15.81 6.14
CA LYS A 442 9.92 -16.20 5.82
C LYS A 442 10.23 -16.04 4.32
N LEU A 443 9.27 -16.36 3.47
CA LEU A 443 9.38 -16.16 2.02
C LEU A 443 9.41 -14.67 1.63
N VAL A 444 8.64 -13.82 2.35
CA VAL A 444 8.67 -12.37 2.18
C VAL A 444 9.97 -11.78 2.73
N GLU A 445 10.51 -12.28 3.83
CA GLU A 445 11.79 -11.81 4.41
C GLU A 445 12.99 -12.09 3.47
N ASP A 446 13.02 -13.29 2.88
CA ASP A 446 14.06 -13.70 1.92
C ASP A 446 13.89 -13.02 0.54
N ASN A 447 12.65 -12.73 0.09
CA ASN A 447 12.41 -11.98 -1.14
C ASN A 447 12.55 -10.46 -1.00
N VAL A 448 12.21 -9.88 0.16
CA VAL A 448 12.35 -8.45 0.42
C VAL A 448 13.82 -8.07 0.54
N SER A 449 14.67 -8.93 1.12
CA SER A 449 16.12 -8.71 1.17
C SER A 449 16.75 -8.71 -0.24
N HIS A 450 16.35 -9.65 -1.10
CA HIS A 450 16.86 -9.75 -2.48
C HIS A 450 16.27 -8.67 -3.42
N SER A 451 15.00 -8.30 -3.22
CA SER A 451 14.35 -7.19 -3.93
C SER A 451 14.89 -5.83 -3.48
N LEU A 452 15.30 -5.67 -2.20
CA LEU A 452 15.99 -4.45 -1.75
C LEU A 452 17.31 -4.27 -2.49
N GLU A 453 18.12 -5.32 -2.66
CA GLU A 453 19.43 -5.23 -3.32
C GLU A 453 19.32 -4.89 -4.82
N SER A 454 18.37 -5.48 -5.54
CA SER A 454 18.18 -5.21 -6.98
C SER A 454 17.45 -3.89 -7.27
N THR A 455 16.50 -3.50 -6.41
CA THR A 455 15.84 -2.19 -6.49
C THR A 455 16.80 -1.07 -6.11
N GLN A 456 17.73 -1.31 -5.18
CA GLN A 456 18.79 -0.36 -4.80
C GLN A 456 19.75 -0.05 -5.96
N GLU A 457 19.99 -0.99 -6.86
CA GLU A 457 20.87 -0.80 -8.03
C GLU A 457 20.19 -0.02 -9.17
N SER A 458 18.91 -0.30 -9.46
CA SER A 458 18.14 0.43 -10.49
C SER A 458 17.66 1.81 -10.03
N VAL A 459 17.36 1.94 -8.74
CA VAL A 459 17.08 3.22 -8.10
C VAL A 459 18.36 4.05 -8.06
N ALA A 460 19.55 3.52 -7.71
CA ALA A 460 20.82 4.27 -7.70
C ALA A 460 21.11 5.02 -9.02
N GLN A 461 20.77 4.44 -10.18
CA GLN A 461 20.97 5.11 -11.49
C GLN A 461 19.99 6.26 -11.79
N ARG A 462 18.77 6.25 -11.22
CA ARG A 462 17.81 7.39 -11.32
C ARG A 462 17.87 8.31 -10.10
N MET A 463 18.43 7.84 -9.00
CA MET A 463 18.66 8.59 -7.78
C MET A 463 19.84 9.55 -7.93
N ASP A 464 20.80 9.40 -8.84
CA ASP A 464 21.97 10.32 -8.91
C ASP A 464 21.62 11.83 -8.93
N PHE A 465 20.46 12.25 -9.44
CA PHE A 465 20.03 13.67 -9.36
C PHE A 465 19.16 13.98 -8.12
N GLY A 466 18.26 13.07 -7.75
CA GLY A 466 17.39 13.20 -6.58
C GLY A 466 18.11 12.94 -5.25
N GLN A 467 18.96 11.92 -5.21
CA GLN A 467 19.89 11.53 -4.14
C GLN A 467 21.00 12.55 -3.94
N VAL A 468 21.49 13.31 -4.93
CA VAL A 468 22.37 14.43 -4.60
C VAL A 468 21.63 15.46 -3.74
N THR A 469 20.37 15.74 -4.03
CA THR A 469 19.54 16.67 -3.24
C THR A 469 19.13 16.05 -1.90
N LEU A 470 18.75 14.77 -1.89
CA LEU A 470 18.28 14.03 -0.71
C LEU A 470 19.44 13.65 0.21
N MET A 471 20.63 13.35 -0.31
CA MET A 471 21.87 13.11 0.43
C MET A 471 22.51 14.40 0.92
N GLN A 472 22.37 15.52 0.20
CA GLN A 472 22.66 16.85 0.78
C GLN A 472 21.72 17.19 1.93
N THR A 473 20.44 16.84 1.80
CA THR A 473 19.44 17.06 2.86
C THR A 473 19.69 16.12 4.05
N VAL A 474 19.98 14.84 3.82
CA VAL A 474 20.32 13.84 4.84
C VAL A 474 21.64 14.21 5.52
N ASN A 475 22.69 14.59 4.79
CA ASN A 475 23.94 15.06 5.39
C ASN A 475 23.73 16.34 6.21
N ALA A 476 22.89 17.28 5.76
CA ALA A 476 22.53 18.47 6.53
C ALA A 476 21.77 18.10 7.82
N CYS A 477 20.82 17.16 7.75
CA CYS A 477 20.09 16.63 8.90
C CYS A 477 21.01 15.87 9.86
N GLN A 478 21.99 15.11 9.35
CA GLN A 478 22.93 14.32 10.15
C GLN A 478 23.91 15.23 10.90
N VAL A 479 24.38 16.32 10.26
CA VAL A 479 25.17 17.36 10.92
C VAL A 479 24.34 18.09 11.99
N LEU A 480 23.06 18.35 11.74
CA LEU A 480 22.16 18.95 12.75
C LEU A 480 21.90 18.01 13.92
N LEU A 481 21.69 16.70 13.67
CA LEU A 481 21.54 15.69 14.70
C LEU A 481 22.79 15.57 15.57
N HIS A 482 23.98 15.52 14.97
CA HIS A 482 25.22 15.45 15.73
C HIS A 482 25.49 16.73 16.55
N LYS A 483 25.04 17.89 16.07
CA LYS A 483 25.10 19.14 16.84
C LYS A 483 24.07 19.16 17.97
N LEU A 484 22.88 18.59 17.75
CA LEU A 484 21.85 18.47 18.77
C LEU A 484 22.30 17.51 19.88
N ASP A 485 22.87 16.37 19.51
CA ASP A 485 23.38 15.35 20.44
C ASP A 485 24.54 15.91 21.27
N SER A 486 25.49 16.60 20.62
CA SER A 486 26.56 17.31 21.31
C SER A 486 26.02 18.40 22.25
N ALA A 487 24.98 19.13 21.86
CA ALA A 487 24.34 20.12 22.73
C ALA A 487 23.62 19.46 23.93
N GLN A 488 22.96 18.33 23.70
CA GLN A 488 22.28 17.56 24.74
C GLN A 488 23.27 16.97 25.75
N GLU A 489 24.41 16.44 25.29
CA GLU A 489 25.46 15.92 26.16
C GLU A 489 26.08 17.02 27.04
N VAL A 490 26.28 18.22 26.50
CA VAL A 490 26.71 19.40 27.27
C VAL A 490 25.68 19.79 28.35
N VAL A 491 24.39 19.74 28.03
CA VAL A 491 23.31 20.01 28.99
C VAL A 491 23.29 18.93 30.09
N LEU A 492 23.40 17.66 29.73
CA LEU A 492 23.44 16.54 30.67
C LEU A 492 24.66 16.63 31.61
N GLN A 493 25.85 16.93 31.08
CA GLN A 493 27.05 17.13 31.91
C GLN A 493 26.89 18.29 32.90
N LYS A 494 26.26 19.41 32.47
CA LYS A 494 25.94 20.52 33.37
C LYS A 494 24.93 20.12 34.45
N LEU A 495 23.92 19.33 34.09
CA LEU A 495 22.90 18.87 35.02
C LEU A 495 23.49 17.91 36.07
N ASP A 496 24.39 17.02 35.67
CA ASP A 496 25.14 16.15 36.58
C ASP A 496 26.09 16.93 37.50
N SER A 497 26.74 17.98 36.99
CA SER A 497 27.54 18.88 37.82
C SER A 497 26.69 19.60 38.86
N ASN A 498 25.51 20.11 38.45
CA ASN A 498 24.57 20.76 39.36
C ASN A 498 24.03 19.78 40.42
N LYS A 499 23.74 18.53 40.03
CA LYS A 499 23.31 17.47 40.95
C LYS A 499 24.38 17.18 42.01
N LYS A 500 25.66 17.09 41.62
CA LYS A 500 26.77 16.91 42.57
C LYS A 500 26.92 18.08 43.55
N ASP A 501 26.79 19.31 43.07
CA ASP A 501 26.80 20.50 43.92
C ASP A 501 25.63 20.48 44.94
N LEU A 502 24.45 20.01 44.53
CA LEU A 502 23.26 19.88 45.38
C LEU A 502 23.42 18.77 46.43
N GLU A 503 24.02 17.64 46.06
CA GLU A 503 24.37 16.55 46.97
C GLU A 503 25.35 17.02 48.06
N LEU A 504 26.44 17.71 47.68
CA LEU A 504 27.42 18.27 48.64
C LEU A 504 26.79 19.27 49.61
N MET A 505 25.84 20.07 49.11
CA MET A 505 25.11 21.03 49.90
C MET A 505 24.15 20.34 50.89
N ARG A 506 23.47 19.27 50.45
CA ARG A 506 22.65 18.43 51.32
C ARG A 506 23.49 17.82 52.44
N THR A 507 24.67 17.26 52.14
CA THR A 507 25.56 16.69 53.17
C THR A 507 26.05 17.75 54.15
N SER A 508 26.36 18.95 53.65
CA SER A 508 26.74 20.10 54.49
C SER A 508 25.60 20.53 55.40
N TYR A 509 24.35 20.55 54.89
CA TYR A 509 23.17 20.87 55.68
C TYR A 509 22.90 19.82 56.77
N GLU A 510 22.98 18.52 56.46
CA GLU A 510 22.81 17.44 57.43
C GLU A 510 23.86 17.49 58.55
N SER A 511 25.13 17.80 58.21
CA SER A 511 26.21 18.02 59.18
C SER A 511 25.97 19.26 60.07
N LEU A 512 25.49 20.36 59.46
CA LEU A 512 25.15 21.58 60.18
C LEU A 512 23.97 21.34 61.13
N GLN A 513 22.94 20.63 60.68
CA GLN A 513 21.77 20.27 61.47
C GLN A 513 22.15 19.41 62.67
N GLY A 514 23.05 18.43 62.49
CA GLY A 514 23.61 17.63 63.58
C GLY A 514 24.37 18.50 64.61
N SER A 515 25.11 19.51 64.15
CA SER A 515 25.85 20.43 65.01
C SER A 515 24.94 21.39 65.80
N ILE A 516 23.82 21.83 65.21
CA ILE A 516 22.83 22.71 65.87
C ILE A 516 22.15 22.01 67.05
N VAL A 517 21.83 20.73 66.91
CA VAL A 517 21.10 19.96 67.93
C VAL A 517 21.90 19.84 69.24
N GLY A 518 23.22 20.11 69.22
CA GLY A 518 24.10 20.04 70.40
C GLY A 518 24.66 21.36 70.95
N ALA A 519 24.36 22.54 70.37
CA ALA A 519 25.13 23.76 70.64
C ALA A 519 24.45 24.83 71.52
N GLN A 520 25.23 25.50 72.39
CA GLN A 520 24.82 26.65 73.23
C GLN A 520 24.68 27.97 72.41
N ASP A 521 23.99 28.97 72.99
CA ASP A 521 23.50 30.16 72.27
C ASP A 521 24.56 30.99 71.52
N ASN A 522 25.80 31.03 71.98
CA ASN A 522 26.88 31.75 71.28
C ASN A 522 27.29 31.08 69.95
N THR A 523 27.08 29.77 69.82
CA THR A 523 27.36 29.01 68.59
C THR A 523 26.28 29.25 67.53
N LYS A 524 25.04 29.59 67.92
CA LYS A 524 23.94 29.88 66.99
C LYS A 524 24.23 31.13 66.14
N ALA A 525 24.86 32.15 66.71
CA ALA A 525 25.20 33.38 65.99
C ALA A 525 26.22 33.14 64.86
N ALA A 526 27.31 32.42 65.15
CA ALA A 526 28.31 32.04 64.14
C ALA A 526 27.71 31.15 63.03
N LEU A 527 26.72 30.33 63.39
CA LEU A 527 26.05 29.43 62.47
C LEU A 527 25.08 30.16 61.53
N VAL A 528 24.37 31.18 62.03
CA VAL A 528 23.55 32.08 61.20
C VAL A 528 24.40 32.83 60.18
N GLU A 529 25.59 33.31 60.57
CA GLU A 529 26.51 34.00 59.66
C GLU A 529 27.05 33.05 58.57
N THR A 530 27.34 31.79 58.93
CA THR A 530 27.75 30.75 57.98
C THR A 530 26.63 30.43 56.99
N VAL A 531 25.39 30.25 57.46
CA VAL A 531 24.21 30.01 56.60
C VAL A 531 23.94 31.19 55.69
N SER A 532 24.05 32.43 56.20
CA SER A 532 23.89 33.64 55.40
C SER A 532 24.93 33.72 54.27
N THR A 533 26.17 33.36 54.56
CA THR A 533 27.27 33.37 53.58
C THR A 533 27.11 32.25 52.54
N SER A 534 26.68 31.05 52.95
CA SER A 534 26.39 29.96 52.02
C SER A 534 25.16 30.26 51.16
N SER A 535 24.12 30.89 51.72
CA SER A 535 22.92 31.29 50.97
C SER A 535 23.22 32.36 49.93
N SER A 536 24.08 33.33 50.23
CA SER A 536 24.45 34.37 49.25
C SER A 536 25.28 33.80 48.10
N ALA A 537 26.23 32.91 48.40
CA ALA A 537 27.01 32.20 47.38
C ALA A 537 26.12 31.34 46.46
N LEU A 538 25.05 30.75 47.01
CA LEU A 538 24.06 29.98 46.26
C LEU A 538 23.23 30.82 45.32
N LEU A 539 22.70 31.93 45.81
CA LEU A 539 21.95 32.87 44.99
C LEU A 539 22.81 33.39 43.83
N GLN A 540 24.11 33.62 44.07
CA GLN A 540 25.04 34.04 43.04
C GLN A 540 25.32 32.95 41.99
N LYS A 541 25.45 31.67 42.40
CA LYS A 541 25.57 30.54 41.46
C LYS A 541 24.29 30.32 40.66
N LEU A 542 23.12 30.50 41.28
CA LEU A 542 21.83 30.36 40.62
C LEU A 542 21.64 31.43 39.54
N ASP A 543 21.99 32.68 39.86
CA ASP A 543 21.92 33.81 38.93
C ASP A 543 22.89 33.62 37.75
N ALA A 544 24.10 33.13 38.01
CA ALA A 544 25.06 32.78 36.96
C ALA A 544 24.54 31.64 36.05
N THR A 545 23.90 30.62 36.62
CA THR A 545 23.30 29.51 35.86
C THR A 545 22.13 29.98 35.00
N GLN A 546 21.30 30.87 35.55
CA GLN A 546 20.16 31.45 34.83
C GLN A 546 20.62 32.33 33.66
N GLN A 547 21.68 33.14 33.85
CA GLN A 547 22.29 33.90 32.75
C GLN A 547 22.87 32.98 31.66
N ASP A 548 23.50 31.87 32.04
CA ASP A 548 24.10 30.95 31.08
C ASP A 548 23.04 30.19 30.25
N LEU A 549 21.91 29.83 30.88
CA LEU A 549 20.74 29.27 30.18
C LEU A 549 20.11 30.28 29.22
N LEU A 550 19.98 31.55 29.63
CA LEU A 550 19.49 32.61 28.74
C LEU A 550 20.43 32.79 27.54
N ARG A 551 21.74 32.74 27.77
CA ARG A 551 22.75 32.82 26.69
C ARG A 551 22.63 31.66 25.71
N GLN A 552 22.54 30.42 26.20
CA GLN A 552 22.34 29.23 25.36
C GLN A 552 21.01 29.27 24.58
N SER A 553 19.94 29.77 25.20
CA SER A 553 18.65 29.97 24.51
C SER A 553 18.77 30.98 23.37
N THR A 554 19.53 32.06 23.58
CA THR A 554 19.74 33.09 22.55
C THR A 554 20.59 32.56 21.39
N GLU A 555 21.62 31.77 21.70
CA GLU A 555 22.47 31.12 20.70
C GLU A 555 21.67 30.09 19.87
N SER A 556 20.82 29.29 20.52
CA SER A 556 19.91 28.33 19.86
C SER A 556 18.93 29.02 18.91
N GLN A 557 18.36 30.17 19.31
CA GLN A 557 17.51 30.97 18.42
C GLN A 557 18.27 31.50 17.20
N SER A 558 19.53 31.90 17.36
CA SER A 558 20.36 32.36 16.23
C SER A 558 20.64 31.24 15.22
N ILE A 559 20.86 30.01 15.70
CA ILE A 559 21.05 28.82 14.85
C ILE A 559 19.76 28.51 14.08
N LEU A 560 18.59 28.57 14.73
CA LEU A 560 17.30 28.37 14.07
C LEU A 560 17.04 29.41 12.98
N GLN A 561 17.39 30.68 13.21
CA GLN A 561 17.28 31.72 12.19
C GLN A 561 18.19 31.45 10.97
N ASN A 562 19.41 30.96 11.21
CA ASN A 562 20.35 30.58 10.14
C ASN A 562 19.86 29.35 9.34
N VAL A 563 19.21 28.37 9.99
CA VAL A 563 18.60 27.24 9.30
C VAL A 563 17.43 27.72 8.44
N ALA A 564 16.55 28.58 8.99
CA ALA A 564 15.42 29.12 8.25
C ALA A 564 15.84 29.98 7.06
N SER A 565 16.93 30.74 7.15
CA SER A 565 17.46 31.51 6.02
C SER A 565 18.04 30.60 4.94
N THR A 566 18.80 29.56 5.34
CA THR A 566 19.36 28.56 4.41
C THR A 566 18.25 27.81 3.66
N GLN A 567 17.19 27.40 4.35
CA GLN A 567 16.02 26.77 3.73
C GLN A 567 15.36 27.69 2.69
N ARG A 568 15.17 28.98 3.00
CA ARG A 568 14.65 29.94 2.01
C ARG A 568 15.53 30.04 0.78
N THR A 569 16.85 30.15 0.95
CA THR A 569 17.79 30.20 -0.18
C THR A 569 17.73 28.93 -1.03
N MET A 570 17.57 27.76 -0.42
CA MET A 570 17.43 26.48 -1.13
C MET A 570 16.13 26.43 -1.94
N VAL A 571 15.01 26.87 -1.36
CA VAL A 571 13.72 26.99 -2.07
C VAL A 571 13.85 27.92 -3.27
N THR A 572 14.46 29.11 -3.10
CA THR A 572 14.65 30.05 -4.22
C THR A 572 15.52 29.45 -5.33
N LYS A 573 16.60 28.72 -4.98
CA LYS A 573 17.43 28.03 -5.98
C LYS A 573 16.64 26.95 -6.72
N MET A 574 15.82 26.18 -6.01
CA MET A 574 14.97 25.15 -6.62
C MET A 574 13.92 25.75 -7.56
N GLU A 575 13.27 26.85 -7.18
CA GLU A 575 12.35 27.59 -8.05
C GLU A 575 13.04 28.10 -9.32
N THR A 576 14.22 28.71 -9.19
CA THR A 576 14.99 29.17 -10.37
C THR A 576 15.47 28.02 -11.27
N GLY A 577 15.82 26.87 -10.71
CA GLY A 577 16.17 25.68 -11.48
C GLY A 577 14.97 25.11 -12.25
N ASN A 578 13.80 25.11 -11.62
CA ASN A 578 12.54 24.71 -12.25
C ASN A 578 12.19 25.64 -13.42
N ASP A 579 12.27 26.96 -13.23
CA ASP A 579 12.03 27.94 -14.31
C ASP A 579 13.00 27.77 -15.49
N THR A 580 14.26 27.44 -15.20
CA THR A 580 15.27 27.17 -16.24
C THR A 580 14.94 25.89 -17.02
N THR A 581 14.42 24.88 -16.34
CA THR A 581 14.01 23.60 -16.97
C THR A 581 12.77 23.80 -17.83
N VAL A 582 11.78 24.55 -17.35
CA VAL A 582 10.57 24.91 -18.11
C VAL A 582 10.93 25.70 -19.37
N ARG A 583 11.88 26.65 -19.30
CA ARG A 583 12.37 27.37 -20.50
C ARG A 583 12.98 26.44 -21.54
N ARG A 584 13.82 25.49 -21.11
CA ARG A 584 14.44 24.53 -22.04
C ARG A 584 13.40 23.65 -22.73
N LEU A 585 12.34 23.25 -22.02
CA LEU A 585 11.25 22.48 -22.61
C LEU A 585 10.49 23.30 -23.66
N MET A 586 10.19 24.57 -23.39
CA MET A 586 9.58 25.46 -24.40
C MET A 586 10.47 25.70 -25.62
N GLU A 587 11.79 25.81 -25.44
CA GLU A 587 12.76 25.91 -26.54
C GLU A 587 12.79 24.63 -27.40
N ILE A 588 12.67 23.46 -26.77
CA ILE A 588 12.59 22.17 -27.48
C ILE A 588 11.27 22.07 -28.24
N GLU A 589 10.14 22.45 -27.64
CA GLU A 589 8.81 22.43 -28.25
C GLU A 589 8.76 23.34 -29.49
N THR A 590 9.24 24.58 -29.38
CA THR A 590 9.33 25.51 -30.52
C THR A 590 10.29 25.03 -31.62
N SER A 591 11.38 24.36 -31.25
CA SER A 591 12.29 23.72 -32.22
C SER A 591 11.63 22.55 -32.95
N LEU A 592 10.76 21.79 -32.26
CA LEU A 592 10.00 20.68 -32.82
C LEU A 592 8.92 21.18 -33.78
N GLU A 593 8.15 22.20 -33.39
CA GLU A 593 7.13 22.83 -34.24
C GLU A 593 7.74 23.36 -35.54
N LYS A 594 8.90 24.03 -35.44
CA LYS A 594 9.61 24.53 -36.62
C LYS A 594 10.03 23.40 -37.55
N LYS A 595 10.57 22.30 -37.02
CA LYS A 595 10.93 21.13 -37.83
C LYS A 595 9.72 20.47 -38.48
N MET A 596 8.58 20.43 -37.79
CA MET A 596 7.34 19.91 -38.36
C MET A 596 6.81 20.79 -39.49
N SER A 597 6.90 22.13 -39.38
CA SER A 597 6.50 23.02 -40.47
C SER A 597 7.39 22.88 -41.71
N GLU A 598 8.71 22.76 -41.52
CA GLU A 598 9.68 22.55 -42.60
C GLU A 598 9.43 21.21 -43.34
N LEU A 599 9.01 20.17 -42.62
CA LEU A 599 8.63 18.88 -43.21
C LEU A 599 7.28 18.93 -43.94
N GLY A 600 6.34 19.78 -43.51
CA GLY A 600 5.04 19.97 -44.15
C GLY A 600 5.12 20.68 -45.52
N GLU A 601 6.07 21.60 -45.69
CA GLU A 601 6.22 22.36 -46.94
C GLU A 601 6.97 21.61 -48.06
N THR A 602 7.64 20.50 -47.74
CA THR A 602 8.45 19.74 -48.70
C THR A 602 7.75 18.53 -49.31
N ALA A 603 6.45 18.34 -49.06
CA ALA A 603 5.66 17.31 -49.73
C ALA A 603 5.07 17.87 -51.05
N PRO A 604 5.64 17.59 -52.23
CA PRO A 604 5.02 17.95 -53.49
C PRO A 604 3.73 17.15 -53.66
N LEU A 605 2.60 17.87 -53.68
CA LEU A 605 1.32 17.37 -54.17
C LEU A 605 1.45 17.10 -55.68
N SER A 606 1.92 15.91 -56.05
CA SER A 606 1.71 15.34 -57.38
C SER A 606 0.54 14.35 -57.30
N TYR A 607 -0.64 14.83 -57.68
CA TYR A 607 -1.76 14.01 -58.14
C TYR A 607 -2.05 14.38 -59.59
#